data_AF-A0A550CV42-F1
#
_entry.id   AF-A0A550CV42-F1
#
_cell.length_a   1.000
_cell.length_b   1.000
_cell.length_c   1.000
_cell.angle_alpha   90.00
_cell.angle_beta   90.00
_cell.angle_gamma   90.00
#
_symmetry.space_group_name_H-M   'P 1'
#
loop_
_entity.id
_entity.type
_entity.pdbx_description
1 polymer ?
#
loop_
_entity_poly.entity_id
_entity_poly.type
_entity_poly.pdbx_seq_one_letter_code
_entity_poly.pdbx_strand_id
1 'polypeptide(L)'
;MAGRTLLLAALAPAAYAYSNTLPVISWSSVSTKIHDALPASLTDSIHVPALLNDILSHPEACEHDAILLVDQPGVHASDFRTMARDSTVAKRVSSSPSSIQYPYVSAADAFDMHAIAQAVSAQCDARLLKVSEHEELSFVEGVKHVISMVLPDIELHQGGRKECMKESDASFSSMLESITSAFPKHLVIYTGSAPSQRLTRRQYDSEEEDAYTSPFAELGETVNVTTTAFAPPQGGILKRYQLLTPGLITSLLVVFFVLIPVMMFGIKTLSSIQSPIRLDAPKGFNAQTKKQQ
;
A
#
# COMPACT_ATOMS: atom_id res chain seq x y z
N MET A 1 -15.21 28.69 -16.54
CA MET A 1 -15.08 27.91 -15.29
C MET A 1 -14.54 26.50 -15.57
N ALA A 2 -13.41 26.39 -16.29
CA ALA A 2 -12.79 25.09 -16.63
C ALA A 2 -11.54 24.78 -15.79
N GLY A 3 -10.95 25.79 -15.14
CA GLY A 3 -9.72 25.61 -14.35
C GLY A 3 -9.91 24.98 -12.97
N ARG A 4 -11.14 24.98 -12.42
CA ARG A 4 -11.42 24.45 -11.06
C ARG A 4 -11.67 22.95 -11.02
N THR A 5 -12.16 22.35 -12.11
CA THR A 5 -12.40 20.90 -12.21
C THR A 5 -11.13 20.11 -12.58
N LEU A 6 -10.16 20.74 -13.25
CA LEU A 6 -8.85 20.15 -13.57
C LEU A 6 -7.96 19.91 -12.33
N LEU A 7 -8.13 20.71 -11.28
CA LEU A 7 -7.33 20.64 -10.05
C LEU A 7 -7.64 19.40 -9.17
N LEU A 8 -8.86 18.88 -9.22
CA LEU A 8 -9.27 17.69 -8.45
C LEU A 8 -8.82 16.38 -9.12
N ALA A 9 -8.77 16.34 -10.45
CA ALA A 9 -8.27 15.17 -11.19
C ALA A 9 -6.74 15.00 -11.04
N ALA A 10 -6.00 16.10 -10.85
CA ALA A 10 -4.56 16.08 -10.64
C ALA A 10 -4.11 15.54 -9.26
N LEU A 11 -5.03 15.42 -8.28
CA LEU A 11 -4.73 14.90 -6.94
C LEU A 11 -5.00 13.40 -6.78
N ALA A 12 -5.74 12.78 -7.71
CA ALA A 12 -6.00 11.34 -7.69
C ALA A 12 -4.73 10.46 -7.81
N PRO A 13 -3.70 10.83 -8.60
CA PRO A 13 -2.46 10.04 -8.70
C PRO A 13 -1.63 10.06 -7.40
N ALA A 14 -1.71 11.15 -6.62
CA ALA A 14 -0.90 11.30 -5.41
C ALA A 14 -1.28 10.30 -4.30
N ALA A 15 -2.50 9.74 -4.34
CA ALA A 15 -2.94 8.71 -3.38
C ALA A 15 -2.43 7.31 -3.73
N TYR A 16 -2.10 7.03 -5.00
CA TYR A 16 -1.64 5.71 -5.44
C TYR A 16 -0.11 5.55 -5.39
N ALA A 17 0.64 6.65 -5.36
CA ALA A 17 2.11 6.63 -5.38
C ALA A 17 2.75 5.83 -4.21
N TYR A 18 2.06 5.72 -3.08
CA TYR A 18 2.57 5.01 -1.89
C TYR A 18 1.99 3.60 -1.70
N SER A 19 1.07 3.17 -2.57
CA SER A 19 0.35 1.90 -2.39
C SER A 19 1.22 0.66 -2.55
N ASN A 20 2.36 0.76 -3.25
CA ASN A 20 3.31 -0.32 -3.46
C ASN A 20 4.69 0.03 -2.88
N THR A 21 4.70 0.54 -1.65
CA THR A 21 5.93 0.89 -0.94
C THR A 21 6.03 0.17 0.39
N LEU A 22 7.26 -0.22 0.72
CA LEU A 22 7.60 -0.92 1.95
C LEU A 22 8.58 -0.07 2.75
N PRO A 23 8.46 -0.02 4.08
CA PRO A 23 9.43 0.64 4.92
C PRO A 23 10.69 -0.21 5.02
N VAL A 24 11.85 0.45 5.00
CA VAL A 24 13.15 -0.16 5.31
C VAL A 24 13.78 0.65 6.45
N ILE A 25 14.03 0.00 7.56
CA ILE A 25 14.64 0.59 8.75
C ILE A 25 15.87 -0.24 9.06
N SER A 26 17.03 0.40 9.17
CA SER A 26 18.28 -0.28 9.52
C SER A 26 18.96 0.45 10.67
N TRP A 27 19.50 -0.30 11.63
CA TRP A 27 20.28 0.25 12.72
C TRP A 27 21.39 -0.70 13.14
N SER A 28 22.50 -0.14 13.60
CA SER A 28 23.62 -0.90 14.15
C SER A 28 23.82 -0.54 15.62
N SER A 29 24.34 -1.50 16.39
CA SER A 29 24.78 -1.26 17.77
C SER A 29 26.11 -0.53 17.85
N VAL A 30 26.85 -0.46 16.75
CA VAL A 30 28.12 0.27 16.62
C VAL A 30 28.00 1.36 15.55
N SER A 31 28.90 2.35 15.60
CA SER A 31 28.99 3.32 14.51
C SER A 31 29.50 2.62 13.25
N THR A 32 28.81 2.82 12.13
CA THR A 32 29.14 2.21 10.84
C THR A 32 28.93 3.23 9.73
N LYS A 33 29.79 3.14 8.71
CA LYS A 33 29.72 3.95 7.49
C LYS A 33 28.69 3.42 6.50
N ILE A 34 28.13 2.23 6.73
CA ILE A 34 27.06 1.67 5.89
C ILE A 34 25.92 2.68 5.76
N HIS A 35 25.48 3.28 6.87
CA HIS A 35 24.39 4.26 6.86
C HIS A 35 24.82 5.63 6.35
N ASP A 36 26.09 6.02 6.53
CA ASP A 36 26.62 7.30 6.03
C ASP A 36 26.82 7.31 4.51
N ALA A 37 27.07 6.14 3.91
CA ALA A 37 27.25 5.97 2.47
C ALA A 37 25.92 5.99 1.68
N LEU A 38 24.79 5.79 2.37
CA LEU A 38 23.48 5.76 1.76
C LEU A 38 22.91 7.18 1.57
N PRO A 39 22.15 7.43 0.49
CA PRO A 39 21.60 8.74 0.23
C PRO A 39 20.49 9.10 1.23
N ALA A 40 20.43 10.36 1.66
CA ALA A 40 19.38 10.81 2.60
C ALA A 40 17.95 10.63 2.06
N SER A 41 17.78 10.58 0.74
CA SER A 41 16.51 10.30 0.05
C SER A 41 16.74 9.37 -1.13
N LEU A 42 15.88 8.38 -1.29
CA LEU A 42 15.93 7.45 -2.42
C LEU A 42 15.21 8.03 -3.62
N THR A 43 15.68 7.68 -4.81
CA THR A 43 14.96 7.92 -6.07
C THR A 43 13.97 6.78 -6.32
N ASP A 44 12.92 7.05 -7.10
CA ASP A 44 11.88 6.05 -7.43
C ASP A 44 12.41 4.77 -8.12
N SER A 45 13.64 4.82 -8.64
CA SER A 45 14.35 3.71 -9.26
C SER A 45 14.96 2.71 -8.27
N ILE A 46 15.05 3.05 -6.98
CA ILE A 46 15.63 2.17 -5.97
C ILE A 46 14.52 1.31 -5.36
N HIS A 47 14.69 0.00 -5.48
CA HIS A 47 13.77 -1.00 -4.95
C HIS A 47 14.35 -1.64 -3.69
N VAL A 48 13.49 -2.24 -2.87
CA VAL A 48 13.89 -2.88 -1.60
C VAL A 48 15.06 -3.85 -1.78
N PRO A 49 15.06 -4.81 -2.75
CA PRO A 49 16.16 -5.76 -2.88
C PRO A 49 17.50 -5.10 -3.23
N ALA A 50 17.47 -4.06 -4.08
CA ALA A 50 18.67 -3.32 -4.45
C ALA A 50 19.24 -2.58 -3.23
N LEU A 51 18.39 -1.91 -2.44
CA LEU A 51 18.79 -1.23 -1.22
C LEU A 51 19.36 -2.19 -0.17
N LEU A 52 18.72 -3.34 0.02
CA LEU A 52 19.24 -4.38 0.93
C LEU A 52 20.61 -4.88 0.47
N ASN A 53 20.77 -5.10 -0.84
CA ASN A 53 22.06 -5.50 -1.40
C ASN A 53 23.13 -4.42 -1.22
N ASP A 54 22.80 -3.13 -1.38
CA ASP A 54 23.76 -2.03 -1.13
C ASP A 54 24.22 -1.99 0.34
N ILE A 55 23.29 -2.23 1.29
CA ILE A 55 23.60 -2.30 2.73
C ILE A 55 24.47 -3.53 3.04
N LEU A 56 24.09 -4.70 2.54
CA LEU A 56 24.65 -5.99 2.92
C LEU A 56 25.94 -6.34 2.17
N SER A 57 26.15 -5.79 0.98
CA SER A 57 27.39 -5.96 0.21
C SER A 57 28.53 -5.07 0.72
N HIS A 58 28.24 -4.08 1.57
CA HIS A 58 29.23 -3.22 2.16
C HIS A 58 30.21 -4.02 3.05
N PRO A 59 31.53 -3.79 2.99
CA PRO A 59 32.52 -4.59 3.72
C PRO A 59 32.31 -4.58 5.24
N GLU A 60 31.87 -3.44 5.80
CA GLU A 60 31.56 -3.31 7.23
C GLU A 60 30.35 -4.17 7.65
N ALA A 61 29.49 -4.64 6.73
CA ALA A 61 28.38 -5.52 7.09
C ALA A 61 28.91 -6.82 7.70
N CYS A 62 29.93 -7.42 7.08
CA CYS A 62 30.57 -8.63 7.59
C CYS A 62 31.48 -8.41 8.81
N GLU A 63 31.71 -7.16 9.26
CA GLU A 63 32.42 -6.88 10.51
C GLU A 63 31.54 -7.06 11.75
N HIS A 64 30.21 -7.17 11.57
CA HIS A 64 29.27 -7.43 12.65
C HIS A 64 29.30 -8.91 13.05
N ASP A 65 29.11 -9.19 14.34
CA ASP A 65 29.07 -10.56 14.87
C ASP A 65 27.70 -11.21 14.60
N ALA A 66 26.65 -10.39 14.50
CA ALA A 66 25.32 -10.81 14.08
C ALA A 66 24.68 -9.83 13.09
N ILE A 67 24.03 -10.36 12.05
CA ILE A 67 23.19 -9.62 11.11
C ILE A 67 21.77 -10.16 11.24
N LEU A 68 20.82 -9.30 11.60
CA LEU A 68 19.43 -9.66 11.84
C LEU A 68 18.56 -9.08 10.71
N LEU A 69 17.93 -9.96 9.94
CA LEU A 69 17.02 -9.62 8.85
C LEU A 69 15.60 -9.95 9.28
N VAL A 70 14.81 -8.89 9.51
CA VAL A 70 13.44 -8.96 10.01
C VAL A 70 12.49 -8.61 8.88
N ASP A 71 11.63 -9.55 8.53
CA ASP A 71 10.53 -9.35 7.60
C ASP A 71 9.19 -9.36 8.33
N GLN A 72 8.38 -8.32 8.15
CA GLN A 72 7.01 -8.26 8.66
C GLN A 72 6.01 -8.07 7.49
N PRO A 73 5.31 -9.13 7.07
CA PRO A 73 4.36 -9.04 5.97
C PRO A 73 3.25 -8.01 6.24
N GLY A 74 2.97 -7.18 5.24
CA GLY A 74 1.89 -6.18 5.28
C GLY A 74 2.19 -4.93 6.11
N VAL A 75 3.42 -4.73 6.60
CA VAL A 75 3.81 -3.52 7.35
C VAL A 75 3.95 -2.30 6.44
N HIS A 76 3.54 -1.14 6.96
CA HIS A 76 3.57 0.12 6.23
C HIS A 76 4.17 1.25 7.08
N ALA A 77 4.66 2.31 6.43
CA ALA A 77 5.22 3.50 7.10
C ALA A 77 4.30 4.09 8.19
N SER A 78 2.98 4.01 7.97
CA SER A 78 1.99 4.50 8.92
C SER A 78 1.98 3.73 10.23
N ASP A 79 2.32 2.45 10.22
CA ASP A 79 2.35 1.63 11.43
C ASP A 79 3.51 2.05 12.33
N PHE A 80 4.70 2.28 11.76
CA PHE A 80 5.83 2.86 12.49
C PHE A 80 5.56 4.26 13.00
N ARG A 81 4.87 5.10 12.22
CA ARG A 81 4.53 6.47 12.64
C ARG A 81 3.52 6.50 13.80
N THR A 82 2.63 5.51 13.88
CA THR A 82 1.61 5.40 14.93
C THR A 82 2.03 4.51 16.10
N MET A 83 3.18 3.86 15.98
CA MET A 83 3.81 3.05 17.02
C MET A 83 4.12 3.91 18.25
N ALA A 84 4.01 3.29 19.42
CA ALA A 84 4.32 3.96 20.66
C ALA A 84 5.83 4.28 20.72
N ARG A 85 6.20 5.46 21.24
CA ARG A 85 7.61 5.88 21.29
C ARG A 85 8.46 5.01 22.23
N ASP A 86 7.81 4.30 23.13
CA ASP A 86 8.40 3.36 24.07
C ASP A 86 8.48 1.93 23.52
N SER A 87 8.03 1.69 22.28
CA SER A 87 8.27 0.44 21.57
C SER A 87 9.75 0.13 21.44
N THR A 88 10.07 -1.14 21.31
CA THR A 88 11.44 -1.61 21.23
C THR A 88 12.11 -1.10 19.97
N VAL A 89 11.44 -1.21 18.82
CA VAL A 89 11.98 -0.72 17.54
C VAL A 89 12.27 0.78 17.61
N ALA A 90 11.31 1.61 18.05
CA ALA A 90 11.51 3.06 18.12
C ALA A 90 12.66 3.46 19.06
N LYS A 91 12.74 2.82 20.24
CA LYS A 91 13.85 3.03 21.18
C LYS A 91 15.19 2.64 20.56
N ARG A 92 15.31 1.45 19.96
CA ARG A 92 16.57 0.96 19.38
C ARG A 92 17.04 1.87 18.26
N VAL A 93 16.17 2.19 17.30
CA VAL A 93 16.51 3.09 16.19
C VAL A 93 16.98 4.47 16.67
N SER A 94 16.33 5.03 17.69
CA SER A 94 16.69 6.36 18.23
C SER A 94 17.94 6.37 19.13
N SER A 95 18.25 5.24 19.79
CA SER A 95 19.38 5.11 20.73
C SER A 95 20.63 4.52 20.09
N SER A 96 20.50 3.91 18.90
CA SER A 96 21.60 3.32 18.16
C SER A 96 22.62 4.37 17.69
N PRO A 97 23.92 4.09 17.74
CA PRO A 97 24.95 5.00 17.24
C PRO A 97 24.82 5.35 15.76
N SER A 98 24.25 4.44 14.96
CA SER A 98 24.04 4.63 13.53
C SER A 98 22.73 3.96 13.11
N SER A 99 21.83 4.73 12.50
CA SER A 99 20.55 4.25 12.01
C SER A 99 20.06 5.04 10.79
N ILE A 100 19.26 4.39 9.96
CA ILE A 100 18.64 4.99 8.77
C ILE A 100 17.22 4.46 8.57
N GLN A 101 16.35 5.31 8.05
CA GLN A 101 14.93 5.00 7.86
C GLN A 101 14.46 5.50 6.50
N TYR A 102 13.94 4.58 5.70
CA TYR A 102 13.28 4.87 4.44
C TYR A 102 11.82 4.41 4.55
N PRO A 103 10.89 5.32 4.83
CA PRO A 103 9.49 4.95 5.03
C PRO A 103 8.84 4.39 3.77
N TYR A 104 9.27 4.85 2.59
CA TYR A 104 8.66 4.51 1.31
C TYR A 104 9.74 4.07 0.32
N VAL A 105 9.94 2.75 0.20
CA VAL A 105 10.81 2.14 -0.80
C VAL A 105 9.96 1.31 -1.75
N SER A 106 10.20 1.43 -3.05
CA SER A 106 9.39 0.73 -4.06
C SER A 106 9.54 -0.79 -3.96
N ALA A 107 8.41 -1.49 -3.89
CA ALA A 107 8.32 -2.94 -3.89
C ALA A 107 8.10 -3.44 -5.33
N ALA A 108 9.08 -3.25 -6.21
CA ALA A 108 8.92 -3.59 -7.64
C ALA A 108 8.57 -5.07 -7.86
N ASP A 109 9.16 -5.96 -7.05
CA ASP A 109 8.96 -7.41 -7.12
C ASP A 109 8.83 -8.03 -5.74
N ALA A 110 8.14 -9.19 -5.69
CA ALA A 110 8.22 -10.05 -4.52
C ALA A 110 9.66 -10.56 -4.37
N PHE A 111 10.24 -10.38 -3.19
CA PHE A 111 11.59 -10.84 -2.88
C PHE A 111 11.57 -11.81 -1.71
N ASP A 112 12.51 -12.76 -1.72
CA ASP A 112 12.68 -13.72 -0.65
C ASP A 112 13.79 -13.25 0.30
N MET A 113 13.37 -12.78 1.48
CA MET A 113 14.30 -12.37 2.54
C MET A 113 15.24 -13.51 2.96
N HIS A 114 14.78 -14.75 2.90
CA HIS A 114 15.59 -15.91 3.28
C HIS A 114 16.72 -16.17 2.27
N ALA A 115 16.44 -16.00 0.98
CA ALA A 115 17.46 -16.09 -0.07
C ALA A 115 18.54 -15.01 0.09
N ILE A 116 18.14 -13.78 0.44
CA ILE A 116 19.09 -12.69 0.76
C ILE A 116 19.94 -13.07 1.98
N ALA A 117 19.30 -13.57 3.04
CA ALA A 117 20.01 -14.02 4.25
C ALA A 117 21.04 -15.12 3.95
N GLN A 118 20.69 -16.07 3.08
CA GLN A 118 21.59 -17.14 2.65
C GLN A 118 22.78 -16.60 1.86
N ALA A 119 22.56 -15.66 0.94
CA ALA A 119 23.63 -15.03 0.18
C ALA A 119 24.62 -14.30 1.09
N VAL A 120 24.13 -13.54 2.08
CA VAL A 120 24.96 -12.83 3.05
C VAL A 120 25.70 -13.78 3.99
N SER A 121 25.04 -14.86 4.42
CA SER A 121 25.67 -15.91 5.23
C SER A 121 26.87 -16.52 4.50
N ALA A 122 26.71 -16.83 3.21
CA ALA A 122 27.80 -17.33 2.38
C ALA A 122 28.91 -16.28 2.15
N GLN A 123 28.54 -15.01 1.96
CA GLN A 123 29.49 -13.91 1.76
C GLN A 123 30.33 -13.62 3.01
N CYS A 124 29.73 -13.63 4.19
CA CYS A 124 30.38 -13.26 5.44
C CYS A 124 30.96 -14.43 6.23
N ASP A 125 30.91 -15.66 5.68
CA ASP A 125 31.27 -16.91 6.38
C ASP A 125 30.58 -17.02 7.75
N ALA A 126 29.27 -16.76 7.74
CA ALA A 126 28.42 -16.70 8.91
C ALA A 126 27.40 -17.83 8.89
N ARG A 127 27.00 -18.32 10.06
CA ARG A 127 25.96 -19.34 10.19
C ARG A 127 24.57 -18.72 10.00
N LEU A 128 23.80 -19.25 9.05
CA LEU A 128 22.40 -18.89 8.87
C LEU A 128 21.53 -19.56 9.94
N LEU A 129 20.72 -18.75 10.64
CA LEU A 129 19.66 -19.20 11.53
C LEU A 129 18.34 -18.67 11.00
N LYS A 130 17.38 -19.57 10.80
CA LYS A 130 16.00 -19.20 10.51
C LYS A 130 15.22 -19.27 11.81
N VAL A 131 14.55 -18.19 12.17
CA VAL A 131 13.90 -18.08 13.47
C VAL A 131 12.42 -17.82 13.27
N SER A 132 11.62 -18.69 13.86
CA SER A 132 10.18 -18.52 13.97
C SER A 132 9.85 -18.02 15.38
N GLU A 133 8.69 -17.39 15.55
CA GLU A 133 8.25 -16.65 16.75
C GLU A 133 8.28 -17.45 18.09
N HIS A 134 8.54 -18.76 18.05
CA HIS A 134 8.51 -19.66 19.21
C HIS A 134 9.73 -20.59 19.31
N GLU A 135 10.78 -20.35 18.53
CA GLU A 135 11.95 -21.23 18.50
C GLU A 135 13.07 -20.70 19.39
N GLU A 136 13.63 -21.57 20.23
CA GLU A 136 14.72 -21.22 21.13
C GLU A 136 16.03 -21.04 20.34
N LEU A 137 16.69 -19.89 20.54
CA LEU A 137 17.90 -19.56 19.81
C LEU A 137 19.12 -20.24 20.43
N SER A 138 19.67 -21.24 19.73
CA SER A 138 20.97 -21.81 20.07
C SER A 138 22.08 -21.09 19.31
N PHE A 139 22.85 -20.26 20.00
CA PHE A 139 24.01 -19.58 19.44
C PHE A 139 25.28 -20.41 19.63
N VAL A 140 26.12 -20.47 18.60
CA VAL A 140 27.46 -21.07 18.72
C VAL A 140 28.46 -19.98 19.06
N GLU A 141 29.15 -20.13 20.18
CA GLU A 141 30.19 -19.16 20.56
C GLU A 141 31.30 -19.08 19.51
N GLY A 142 31.76 -17.86 19.23
CA GLY A 142 32.89 -17.60 18.32
C GLY A 142 32.56 -17.68 16.83
N VAL A 143 31.31 -17.92 16.45
CA VAL A 143 30.85 -17.92 15.05
C VAL A 143 29.94 -16.71 14.80
N LYS A 144 30.03 -16.12 13.61
CA LYS A 144 29.13 -15.05 13.17
C LYS A 144 27.78 -15.62 12.78
N HIS A 145 26.70 -14.87 12.99
CA HIS A 145 25.35 -15.35 12.68
C HIS A 145 24.61 -14.39 11.75
N VAL A 146 23.94 -14.95 10.74
CA VAL A 146 22.91 -14.24 9.99
C VAL A 146 21.59 -14.84 10.41
N ILE A 147 20.70 -14.01 10.94
CA ILE A 147 19.45 -14.43 11.54
C ILE A 147 18.32 -13.88 10.67
N SER A 148 17.55 -14.78 10.06
CA SER A 148 16.37 -14.44 9.26
C SER A 148 15.12 -14.73 10.08
N MET A 149 14.34 -13.69 10.35
CA MET A 149 13.12 -13.76 11.14
C MET A 149 11.94 -13.25 10.32
N VAL A 150 10.80 -13.92 10.47
CA VAL A 150 9.53 -13.48 9.90
C VAL A 150 8.55 -13.25 11.04
N LEU A 151 8.04 -12.02 11.13
CA LEU A 151 7.02 -11.62 12.10
C LEU A 151 5.61 -11.89 11.54
N PRO A 152 4.57 -11.92 12.41
CA PRO A 152 3.20 -12.12 11.98
C PRO A 152 2.72 -11.11 10.93
N ASP A 153 1.90 -11.61 10.00
CA ASP A 153 1.25 -10.80 8.98
C ASP A 153 0.21 -9.87 9.61
N ILE A 154 0.40 -8.57 9.40
CA ILE A 154 -0.43 -7.52 10.02
C ILE A 154 -1.85 -7.52 9.47
N GLU A 155 -2.05 -7.92 8.21
CA GLU A 155 -3.37 -7.89 7.57
C GLU A 155 -4.26 -9.05 8.00
N LEU A 156 -3.66 -10.18 8.36
CA LEU A 156 -4.36 -11.38 8.81
C LEU A 156 -4.70 -11.37 10.30
N HIS A 157 -4.21 -10.37 11.04
CA HIS A 157 -4.36 -10.31 12.49
C HIS A 157 -5.77 -9.86 12.94
N GLN A 158 -6.42 -10.67 13.78
CA GLN A 158 -7.81 -10.42 14.22
C GLN A 158 -7.98 -9.16 15.09
N GLY A 159 -6.94 -8.78 15.84
CA GLY A 159 -6.93 -7.58 16.70
C GLY A 159 -6.77 -6.25 15.94
N GLY A 160 -6.67 -6.31 14.60
CA GLY A 160 -6.32 -5.18 13.76
C GLY A 160 -4.84 -4.81 13.83
N ARG A 161 -4.44 -3.89 12.95
CA ARG A 161 -3.02 -3.56 12.71
C ARG A 161 -2.27 -3.11 13.96
N LYS A 162 -2.90 -2.25 14.76
CA LYS A 162 -2.26 -1.66 15.95
C LYS A 162 -1.94 -2.70 17.02
N GLU A 163 -2.85 -3.63 17.28
CA GLU A 163 -2.59 -4.69 18.27
C GLU A 163 -1.54 -5.67 17.73
N CYS A 164 -1.60 -6.01 16.44
CA CYS A 164 -0.56 -6.83 15.81
C CYS A 164 0.83 -6.21 15.97
N MET A 165 0.99 -4.91 15.67
CA MET A 165 2.28 -4.23 15.82
C MET A 165 2.79 -4.25 17.26
N LYS A 166 1.89 -4.14 18.24
CA LYS A 166 2.23 -4.15 19.66
C LYS A 166 2.65 -5.54 20.13
N GLU A 167 1.94 -6.58 19.69
CA GLU A 167 2.28 -7.98 20.00
C GLU A 167 3.58 -8.40 19.31
N SER A 168 3.74 -8.06 18.03
CA SER A 168 4.98 -8.28 17.29
C SER A 168 6.17 -7.51 17.89
N ASP A 169 6.01 -6.26 18.35
CA ASP A 169 7.08 -5.53 19.04
C ASP A 169 7.46 -6.17 20.38
N ALA A 170 6.49 -6.70 21.13
CA ALA A 170 6.76 -7.40 22.39
C ALA A 170 7.51 -8.73 22.18
N SER A 171 7.07 -9.53 21.20
CA SER A 171 7.74 -10.78 20.79
C SER A 171 9.15 -10.51 20.26
N PHE A 172 9.28 -9.53 19.36
CA PHE A 172 10.56 -9.09 18.82
C PHE A 172 11.49 -8.57 19.91
N SER A 173 10.97 -7.89 20.94
CA SER A 173 11.76 -7.36 22.05
C SER A 173 12.51 -8.45 22.80
N SER A 174 11.80 -9.49 23.21
CA SER A 174 12.38 -10.61 23.95
C SER A 174 13.48 -11.31 23.14
N MET A 175 13.24 -11.50 21.84
CA MET A 175 14.21 -12.11 20.95
C MET A 175 15.43 -11.21 20.74
N LEU A 176 15.21 -9.92 20.48
CA LEU A 176 16.28 -8.97 20.27
C LEU A 176 17.16 -8.84 21.53
N GLU A 177 16.58 -8.87 22.74
CA GLU A 177 17.34 -8.89 23.99
C GLU A 177 18.29 -10.09 24.07
N SER A 178 17.82 -11.29 23.74
CA SER A 178 18.65 -12.50 23.72
C SER A 178 19.82 -12.38 22.72
N ILE A 179 19.56 -11.82 21.53
CA ILE A 179 20.57 -11.60 20.49
C ILE A 179 21.57 -10.54 20.94
N THR A 180 21.10 -9.41 21.49
CA THR A 180 21.99 -8.32 21.92
C THR A 180 22.87 -8.73 23.11
N SER A 181 22.41 -9.66 23.95
CA SER A 181 23.21 -10.22 25.03
C SER A 181 24.30 -11.16 24.53
N ALA A 182 24.04 -11.93 23.46
CA ALA A 182 25.01 -12.84 22.86
C ALA A 182 25.99 -12.11 21.91
N PHE A 183 25.50 -11.12 21.16
CA PHE A 183 26.24 -10.40 20.12
C PHE A 183 26.14 -8.89 20.34
N PRO A 184 27.08 -8.28 21.08
CA PRO A 184 27.06 -6.84 21.33
C PRO A 184 27.25 -6.01 20.06
N LYS A 185 27.94 -6.55 19.03
CA LYS A 185 28.07 -5.94 17.70
C LYS A 185 27.09 -6.58 16.72
N HIS A 186 25.98 -5.92 16.46
CA HIS A 186 24.95 -6.43 15.57
C HIS A 186 24.38 -5.34 14.67
N LEU A 187 24.00 -5.75 13.45
CA LEU A 187 23.27 -4.96 12.46
C LEU A 187 21.86 -5.53 12.36
N VAL A 188 20.84 -4.68 12.44
CA VAL A 188 19.44 -5.07 12.25
C VAL A 188 18.87 -4.33 11.06
N ILE A 189 18.24 -5.09 10.17
CA ILE A 189 17.46 -4.56 9.06
C ILE A 189 16.03 -5.07 9.20
N TYR A 190 15.10 -4.13 9.29
CA TYR A 190 13.69 -4.36 9.41
C TYR A 190 12.99 -3.85 8.15
N THR A 191 12.24 -4.72 7.49
CA THR A 191 11.40 -4.35 6.37
C THR A 191 10.10 -5.14 6.35
N GLY A 192 9.27 -4.86 5.35
CA GLY A 192 8.07 -5.62 5.08
C GLY A 192 8.19 -6.45 3.81
N SER A 193 7.22 -7.33 3.65
CA SER A 193 6.96 -8.07 2.43
C SER A 193 5.48 -7.99 2.07
N ALA A 194 5.14 -8.44 0.86
CA ALA A 194 3.75 -8.52 0.44
C ALA A 194 2.97 -9.46 1.38
N PRO A 195 1.72 -9.12 1.73
CA PRO A 195 0.90 -9.97 2.60
C PRO A 195 0.74 -11.37 2.02
N SER A 196 0.76 -12.35 2.91
CA SER A 196 0.83 -13.79 2.62
C SER A 196 -0.40 -14.29 1.85
N GLN A 197 -1.50 -13.53 1.90
CA GLN A 197 -2.71 -13.73 1.13
C GLN A 197 -3.01 -12.49 0.28
N ARG A 198 -2.35 -12.38 -0.87
CA ARG A 198 -2.96 -11.64 -1.99
C ARG A 198 -4.21 -12.42 -2.41
N LEU A 199 -5.35 -12.18 -1.75
CA LEU A 199 -6.61 -12.33 -2.46
C LEU A 199 -6.50 -11.38 -3.64
N THR A 200 -6.32 -11.93 -4.83
CA THR A 200 -6.29 -11.19 -6.09
C THR A 200 -7.52 -10.30 -6.10
N ARG A 201 -7.33 -9.03 -5.74
CA ARG A 201 -8.27 -7.97 -6.04
C ARG A 201 -8.50 -8.15 -7.53
N ARG A 202 -9.74 -8.33 -7.97
CA ARG A 202 -10.12 -8.33 -9.40
C ARG A 202 -9.65 -7.00 -10.00
N GLN A 203 -8.37 -6.91 -10.35
CA GLN A 203 -7.86 -5.99 -11.32
C GLN A 203 -8.17 -6.66 -12.64
N TYR A 204 -9.10 -6.03 -13.35
CA TYR A 204 -9.28 -6.24 -14.77
C TYR A 204 -7.94 -5.83 -15.39
N ASP A 205 -7.07 -6.79 -15.69
CA ASP A 205 -6.00 -6.56 -16.65
C ASP A 205 -6.69 -6.43 -18.00
N SER A 206 -6.84 -5.18 -18.44
CA SER A 206 -7.19 -4.88 -19.83
C SER A 206 -5.89 -4.86 -20.63
N GLU A 207 -5.43 -6.04 -21.00
CA GLU A 207 -4.54 -6.23 -22.14
C GLU A 207 -5.32 -7.01 -23.20
N GLU A 208 -5.70 -6.24 -24.22
CA GLU A 208 -6.11 -6.49 -25.60
C GLU A 208 -6.50 -7.90 -26.13
N GLU A 209 -7.46 -7.84 -27.07
CA GLU A 209 -7.83 -8.78 -28.15
C GLU A 209 -8.93 -9.82 -27.89
N ASP A 210 -10.15 -9.43 -28.33
CA ASP A 210 -11.07 -10.21 -29.17
C ASP A 210 -11.27 -11.72 -28.89
N ALA A 211 -12.38 -12.05 -28.20
CA ALA A 211 -13.44 -12.93 -28.74
C ALA A 211 -14.53 -13.17 -27.68
N TYR A 212 -15.78 -12.96 -28.12
CA TYR A 212 -17.05 -13.29 -27.48
C TYR A 212 -17.04 -14.50 -26.52
N THR A 213 -17.58 -14.34 -25.30
CA THR A 213 -18.63 -15.19 -24.69
C THR A 213 -19.08 -14.59 -23.35
N SER A 214 -20.37 -14.29 -23.22
CA SER A 214 -21.00 -13.81 -21.98
C SER A 214 -21.19 -14.94 -20.96
N PRO A 215 -20.97 -14.72 -19.65
CA PRO A 215 -21.28 -15.73 -18.63
C PRO A 215 -22.72 -15.54 -18.12
N PHE A 216 -23.68 -16.02 -18.90
CA PHE A 216 -24.99 -16.48 -18.40
C PHE A 216 -25.10 -17.98 -18.70
N ALA A 217 -24.26 -18.77 -18.03
CA ALA A 217 -24.24 -20.24 -17.97
C ALA A 217 -23.21 -20.55 -16.86
N GLU A 218 -23.43 -21.31 -15.79
CA GLU A 218 -24.33 -22.42 -15.52
C GLU A 218 -24.81 -22.37 -14.05
N LEU A 219 -26.09 -22.69 -13.86
CA LEU A 219 -26.64 -23.21 -12.62
C LEU A 219 -26.50 -24.74 -12.66
N GLY A 220 -25.90 -25.33 -11.62
CA GLY A 220 -25.64 -26.77 -11.45
C GLY A 220 -24.13 -27.00 -11.29
N GLU A 221 -23.58 -27.73 -10.33
CA GLU A 221 -24.08 -28.83 -9.54
C GLU A 221 -23.20 -29.00 -8.29
N THR A 222 -23.70 -29.81 -7.37
CA THR A 222 -23.34 -30.02 -5.97
C THR A 222 -21.88 -30.36 -5.64
N VAL A 223 -21.30 -29.67 -4.65
CA VAL A 223 -20.26 -30.24 -3.78
C VAL A 223 -20.55 -29.89 -2.31
N ASN A 224 -20.83 -30.93 -1.53
CA ASN A 224 -21.03 -30.89 -0.09
C ASN A 224 -19.74 -30.48 0.63
N VAL A 225 -19.73 -29.31 1.25
CA VAL A 225 -18.81 -28.99 2.36
C VAL A 225 -19.64 -28.48 3.52
N THR A 226 -19.52 -29.17 4.64
CA THR A 226 -20.18 -28.94 5.93
C THR A 226 -20.09 -27.48 6.37
N THR A 227 -21.22 -26.78 6.29
CA THR A 227 -21.43 -25.46 6.85
C THR A 227 -21.61 -25.57 8.37
N THR A 228 -20.53 -25.38 9.13
CA THR A 228 -20.69 -24.95 10.52
C THR A 228 -21.37 -23.58 10.51
N ALA A 229 -22.59 -23.56 11.01
CA ALA A 229 -23.50 -22.42 11.01
C ALA A 229 -22.81 -21.12 11.44
N PHE A 230 -22.78 -20.16 10.52
CA PHE A 230 -22.49 -18.77 10.81
C PHE A 230 -23.57 -18.26 11.78
N ALA A 231 -23.23 -18.16 13.06
CA ALA A 231 -24.09 -17.46 14.02
C ALA A 231 -24.20 -16.00 13.56
N PRO A 232 -25.41 -15.49 13.27
CA PRO A 232 -25.53 -14.14 12.75
C PRO A 232 -25.24 -13.13 13.87
N PRO A 233 -24.39 -12.11 13.65
CA PRO A 233 -24.16 -11.09 14.66
C PRO A 233 -25.48 -10.35 14.94
N GLN A 234 -25.89 -10.36 16.22
CA GLN A 234 -27.03 -9.58 16.71
C GLN A 234 -26.68 -8.09 16.63
N GLY A 235 -27.35 -7.38 15.73
CA GLY A 235 -27.16 -5.96 15.48
C GLY A 235 -28.13 -5.44 14.42
N GLY A 236 -28.46 -4.14 14.48
CA GLY A 236 -29.49 -3.51 13.65
C GLY A 236 -29.26 -3.66 12.14
N ILE A 237 -30.36 -3.54 11.38
CA ILE A 237 -30.46 -3.74 9.93
C ILE A 237 -29.40 -2.98 9.10
N LEU A 238 -28.88 -1.86 9.61
CA LEU A 238 -27.83 -1.06 8.97
C LEU A 238 -26.40 -1.63 9.08
N LYS A 239 -26.17 -2.64 9.93
CA LYS A 239 -24.88 -3.34 10.01
C LYS A 239 -24.76 -4.50 9.03
N ARG A 240 -25.89 -5.05 8.57
CA ARG A 240 -25.92 -6.21 7.66
C ARG A 240 -25.94 -5.82 6.19
N TYR A 241 -26.40 -4.60 5.89
CA TYR A 241 -26.36 -4.04 4.55
C TYR A 241 -25.61 -2.72 4.59
N GLN A 242 -24.40 -2.68 4.02
CA GLN A 242 -23.70 -1.44 3.68
C GLN A 242 -24.45 -0.71 2.54
N LEU A 243 -25.71 -0.34 2.76
CA LEU A 243 -26.53 0.42 1.83
C LEU A 243 -25.99 1.85 1.64
N LEU A 244 -25.19 2.32 2.59
CA LEU A 244 -24.57 3.65 2.63
C LEU A 244 -23.05 3.51 2.65
N THR A 245 -22.47 2.85 1.64
CA THR A 245 -21.03 2.92 1.44
C THR A 245 -20.62 4.38 1.19
N PRO A 246 -19.44 4.81 1.68
CA PRO A 246 -18.95 6.17 1.41
C PRO A 246 -18.95 6.53 -0.08
N GLY A 247 -18.68 5.55 -0.95
CA GLY A 247 -18.75 5.71 -2.40
C GLY A 247 -20.15 6.01 -2.95
N LEU A 248 -21.19 5.37 -2.41
CA LEU A 248 -22.57 5.62 -2.83
C LEU A 248 -23.06 7.00 -2.38
N ILE A 249 -22.68 7.43 -1.17
CA ILE A 249 -23.00 8.78 -0.66
C ILE A 249 -22.31 9.84 -1.52
N THR A 250 -21.03 9.65 -1.83
CA THR A 250 -20.29 10.62 -2.67
C THR A 250 -20.82 10.64 -4.09
N SER A 251 -21.18 9.49 -4.68
CA SER A 251 -21.80 9.47 -6.01
C SER A 251 -23.16 10.15 -6.02
N LEU A 252 -23.99 9.93 -4.98
CA LEU A 252 -25.29 10.58 -4.85
C LEU A 252 -25.13 12.11 -4.75
N LEU A 253 -24.18 12.58 -3.94
CA LEU A 253 -23.89 14.01 -3.81
C LEU A 253 -23.45 14.62 -5.14
N VAL A 254 -22.54 13.97 -5.86
CA VAL A 254 -22.05 14.48 -7.16
C VAL A 254 -23.19 14.53 -8.18
N VAL A 255 -24.02 13.51 -8.25
CA VAL A 255 -25.16 13.48 -9.19
C VAL A 255 -26.17 14.58 -8.85
N PHE A 256 -26.59 14.71 -7.59
CA PHE A 256 -27.62 15.67 -7.20
C PHE A 256 -27.15 17.13 -7.20
N PHE A 257 -25.93 17.41 -6.77
CA PHE A 257 -25.45 18.78 -6.59
C PHE A 257 -24.60 19.29 -7.74
N VAL A 258 -24.11 18.43 -8.62
CA VAL A 258 -23.30 18.85 -9.77
C VAL A 258 -23.99 18.50 -11.08
N LEU A 259 -24.34 17.24 -11.31
CA LEU A 259 -24.82 16.78 -12.62
C LEU A 259 -26.23 17.30 -12.93
N ILE A 260 -27.17 17.16 -11.98
CA ILE A 260 -28.56 17.63 -12.15
C ILE A 260 -28.64 19.15 -12.40
N PRO A 261 -27.95 20.03 -11.63
CA PRO A 261 -28.00 21.47 -11.86
C PRO A 261 -27.42 21.88 -13.22
N VAL A 262 -26.33 21.26 -13.66
CA VAL A 262 -25.73 21.52 -14.97
C VAL A 262 -26.68 21.10 -16.10
N MET A 263 -27.31 19.92 -15.97
CA MET A 263 -28.30 19.45 -16.93
C MET A 263 -29.52 20.39 -16.98
N MET A 264 -30.05 20.79 -15.82
CA MET A 264 -31.16 21.75 -15.72
C MET A 264 -30.82 23.10 -16.35
N PHE A 265 -29.60 23.59 -16.16
CA PHE A 265 -29.13 24.80 -16.80
C PHE A 265 -29.09 24.63 -18.33
N GLY A 266 -28.54 23.52 -18.83
CA GLY A 266 -28.51 23.21 -20.26
C GLY A 266 -29.90 23.15 -20.91
N ILE A 267 -30.86 22.52 -20.25
CA ILE A 267 -32.26 22.46 -20.72
C ILE A 267 -32.87 23.86 -20.78
N LYS A 268 -32.65 24.69 -19.74
CA LYS A 268 -33.14 26.08 -19.73
C LYS A 268 -32.52 26.91 -20.86
N THR A 269 -31.23 26.73 -21.14
CA THR A 269 -30.57 27.44 -22.25
C THR A 269 -31.10 27.01 -23.61
N LEU A 270 -31.34 25.70 -23.83
CA LEU A 270 -31.89 25.18 -25.08
C LEU A 270 -33.35 25.63 -25.28
N SER A 271 -34.16 25.62 -24.22
CA SER A 271 -35.56 26.06 -24.28
C SER A 271 -35.70 27.56 -24.52
N SER A 272 -34.67 28.37 -24.25
CA SER A 272 -34.69 29.82 -24.46
C SER A 272 -34.43 30.23 -25.91
N ILE A 273 -34.05 29.28 -26.78
CA ILE A 273 -33.84 29.57 -28.21
C ILE A 273 -35.21 29.67 -28.87
N GLN A 274 -35.72 30.90 -28.97
CA GLN A 274 -36.88 31.20 -29.79
C GLN A 274 -36.41 31.38 -31.23
N SER A 275 -36.88 30.54 -32.16
CA SER A 275 -36.70 30.78 -33.59
C SER A 275 -37.50 32.02 -33.99
N PRO A 276 -36.90 33.06 -34.57
CA PRO A 276 -37.66 34.20 -35.05
C PRO A 276 -38.55 33.75 -36.22
N ILE A 277 -39.87 33.76 -36.02
CA ILE A 277 -40.84 33.61 -37.11
C ILE A 277 -40.75 34.87 -37.96
N ARG A 278 -39.93 34.83 -39.02
CA ARG A 278 -39.95 35.79 -40.12
C ARG A 278 -40.51 35.07 -41.35
N LEU A 279 -41.82 34.96 -41.40
CA LEU A 279 -42.58 34.62 -42.60
C LEU A 279 -43.67 35.68 -42.82
N ASP A 280 -43.26 36.95 -42.87
CA ASP A 280 -44.04 37.95 -43.60
C ASP A 280 -43.43 38.06 -44.99
N ALA A 281 -44.04 37.37 -45.94
CA ALA A 281 -43.81 37.62 -47.36
C ALA A 281 -44.19 39.09 -47.66
N PRO A 282 -43.35 39.86 -48.37
CA PRO A 282 -43.66 41.25 -48.66
C PRO A 282 -44.95 41.32 -49.49
N LYS A 283 -45.98 42.01 -48.95
CA LYS A 283 -47.22 42.31 -49.66
C LYS A 283 -46.89 42.92 -51.02
N GLY A 284 -47.44 42.31 -52.06
CA GLY A 284 -47.24 42.69 -53.46
C GLY A 284 -47.51 44.17 -53.72
N PHE A 285 -46.67 44.71 -54.61
CA PHE A 285 -46.78 46.03 -55.21
C PHE A 285 -48.18 46.27 -55.80
N ASN A 286 -48.95 47.18 -55.22
CA ASN A 286 -50.27 47.55 -55.73
C ASN A 286 -50.12 48.69 -56.75
N ALA A 287 -49.99 48.33 -58.04
CA ALA A 287 -49.84 49.24 -59.17
C ALA A 287 -51.18 49.61 -59.82
N GLN A 288 -52.16 50.06 -59.04
CA GLN A 288 -53.38 50.68 -59.56
C GLN A 288 -53.78 51.72 -58.52
N THR A 289 -53.41 52.98 -58.66
CA THR A 289 -54.21 53.95 -59.40
C THR A 289 -53.36 55.13 -59.89
N LYS A 290 -53.05 55.15 -61.18
CA LYS A 290 -52.83 56.39 -61.93
C LYS A 290 -54.05 56.56 -62.85
N LYS A 291 -54.63 57.77 -62.82
CA LYS A 291 -55.72 58.35 -63.64
C LYS A 291 -56.99 58.64 -62.84
N GLN A 292 -57.15 59.89 -62.42
CA GLN A 292 -58.04 60.83 -63.11
C GLN A 292 -57.83 62.26 -62.60
N GLN A 293 -57.61 63.15 -63.58
CA GLN A 293 -57.83 64.59 -63.65
C GLN A 293 -57.30 65.49 -62.52
#